data_AF-A1BII8-F1
#
_entry.id   AF-A1BII8-F1
#
_cell.length_a   1.000
_cell.length_b   1.000
_cell.length_c   1.000
_cell.angle_alpha   90.00
_cell.angle_beta   90.00
_cell.angle_gamma   90.00
#
_symmetry.space_group_name_H-M   'P 1'
#
loop_
_entity.id
_entity.type
_entity.pdbx_description
1 polymer ?
#
loop_
_entity_poly.entity_id
_entity_poly.type
_entity_poly.pdbx_seq_one_letter_code
_entity_poly.pdbx_strand_id
1 'polypeptide(L)' 'MPRGPRLDSPGTLHHVIIRGIEKREIVSDDKDRGIFVSRMGSVALKTGTNIYAWALMTNHAHILLKSGQPGS' A
#
# COMPACT_ATOMS: atom_id res chain seq x y z
N MET A 1 0.43 -6.06 -24.01
CA MET A 1 -0.60 -7.00 -23.51
C MET A 1 -1.41 -6.32 -22.42
N PRO A 2 -2.76 -6.33 -22.50
CA PRO A 2 -3.59 -5.94 -21.37
C PRO A 2 -3.27 -6.87 -20.20
N ARG A 3 -3.02 -6.32 -19.02
CA ARG A 3 -3.02 -7.15 -17.81
C ARG A 3 -4.48 -7.54 -17.55
N GLY A 4 -4.72 -8.81 -17.24
CA GLY A 4 -6.05 -9.29 -16.85
C GLY A 4 -6.60 -8.51 -15.65
N PRO A 5 -7.93 -8.58 -15.41
CA PRO A 5 -8.54 -7.93 -14.27
C PRO A 5 -7.90 -8.42 -12.97
N ARG A 6 -7.72 -7.50 -12.02
CA ARG A 6 -7.26 -7.88 -10.68
C ARG A 6 -8.35 -8.71 -10.02
N LEU A 7 -7.95 -9.76 -9.30
CA LEU A 7 -8.88 -10.53 -8.48
C LEU A 7 -9.36 -9.64 -7.34
N ASP A 8 -10.60 -9.18 -7.46
CA ASP A 8 -11.30 -8.41 -6.44
C ASP A 8 -12.28 -9.34 -5.73
N SER A 9 -11.71 -10.13 -4.81
CA SER A 9 -12.45 -11.11 -4.02
C SER A 9 -12.08 -10.95 -2.55
N PRO A 10 -13.04 -11.09 -1.62
CA PRO A 10 -12.80 -10.98 -0.20
C PRO A 10 -11.68 -11.90 0.30
N GLY A 11 -10.85 -11.38 1.19
CA GLY A 11 -9.77 -12.16 1.78
C GLY A 11 -8.59 -12.49 0.87
N THR A 12 -8.53 -11.90 -0.33
CA THR A 12 -7.42 -12.04 -1.28
C THR A 12 -6.21 -11.26 -0.79
N LEU A 13 -5.01 -11.80 -1.01
CA LEU A 13 -3.77 -11.07 -0.79
C LEU A 13 -3.42 -10.21 -2.00
N HIS A 14 -3.17 -8.92 -1.75
CA HIS A 14 -2.76 -7.97 -2.77
C HIS A 14 -1.37 -7.43 -2.46
N HIS A 15 -0.49 -7.51 -3.45
CA HIS A 15 0.78 -6.79 -3.46
C HIS A 15 0.58 -5.44 -4.17
N VAL A 16 0.46 -4.38 -3.38
CA VAL A 16 0.32 -3.01 -3.88
C VAL A 16 1.71 -2.39 -4.01
N ILE A 17 1.97 -1.76 -5.16
CA ILE A 17 3.20 -1.04 -5.44
C ILE A 17 2.84 0.42 -5.71
N ILE A 18 3.41 1.32 -4.91
CA ILE A 18 3.34 2.76 -5.12
C ILE A 18 4.66 3.18 -5.73
N ARG A 19 4.64 4.00 -6.79
CA ARG A 19 5.86 4.50 -7.43
C ARG A 19 5.67 5.98 -7.80
N GLY A 20 6.68 6.79 -7.51
CA GLY A 20 6.69 8.19 -7.90
C GLY A 20 6.64 8.35 -9.42
N ILE A 21 5.90 9.36 -9.88
CA ILE A 21 5.84 9.73 -11.30
C ILE A 21 7.26 10.06 -11.76
N GLU A 22 7.67 9.52 -12.91
CA GLU A 22 9.04 9.67 -13.44
C GLU A 22 10.12 9.19 -12.46
N LYS A 23 9.80 8.21 -11.60
CA LYS A 23 10.69 7.69 -10.53
C LYS A 23 11.13 8.75 -9.52
N ARG A 24 10.42 9.88 -9.43
CA ARG A 24 10.65 10.90 -8.41
C ARG A 24 10.46 10.35 -7.01
N GLU A 25 11.07 11.04 -6.05
CA GLU A 25 10.94 10.75 -4.64
C GLU A 25 9.48 10.86 -4.19
N ILE A 26 9.02 9.88 -3.41
CA ILE A 26 7.73 9.89 -2.71
C ILE A 26 7.90 10.29 -1.24
N VAL A 27 9.13 10.25 -0.74
CA VAL A 27 9.58 10.70 0.59
C VAL A 27 11.00 11.22 0.44
N SER A 28 11.35 12.35 1.07
CA SER A 28 12.68 12.96 0.92
C SER A 28 13.54 12.88 2.18
N ASP A 29 12.96 12.64 3.35
CA ASP A 29 13.69 12.48 4.62
C ASP A 29 13.04 11.44 5.56
N ASP A 30 13.63 11.24 6.73
CA ASP A 30 13.11 10.30 7.74
C ASP A 30 11.79 10.77 8.37
N LYS A 31 11.53 12.07 8.38
CA LYS A 31 10.27 12.63 8.87
C LYS A 31 9.13 12.26 7.92
N ASP A 32 9.34 12.39 6.61
CA ASP A 32 8.39 11.95 5.58
C ASP A 32 8.14 10.45 5.66
N ARG A 33 9.20 9.65 5.87
CA ARG A 33 9.07 8.19 6.07
C ARG A 33 8.20 7.87 7.28
N GLY A 34 8.42 8.55 8.41
CA GLY A 34 7.61 8.39 9.61
C GLY A 34 6.14 8.76 9.38
N ILE A 35 5.89 9.88 8.69
CA ILE A 35 4.53 10.34 8.33
C ILE A 35 3.85 9.34 7.40
N PHE A 36 4.56 8.81 6.41
CA PHE A 36 4.03 7.82 5.47
C PHE A 36 3.54 6.57 6.21
N VAL A 37 4.40 5.98 7.05
CA VAL A 37 4.09 4.75 7.80
C VAL A 37 2.95 5.00 8.80
N SER A 38 2.99 6.13 9.50
CA SER A 38 1.95 6.51 10.47
C SER A 38 0.58 6.69 9.80
N ARG A 39 0.51 7.38 8.65
CA ARG A 39 -0.73 7.54 7.89
C ARG A 39 -1.23 6.21 7.33
N MET A 40 -0.35 5.39 6.77
CA MET A 40 -0.70 4.06 6.28
C MET A 40 -1.31 3.20 7.41
N GLY A 41 -0.66 3.17 8.58
CA GLY A 41 -1.18 2.45 9.75
C GLY A 41 -2.52 3.02 10.25
N SER A 42 -2.67 4.34 10.31
CA SER A 42 -3.92 4.99 10.72
C SER A 42 -5.08 4.64 9.79
N VAL A 43 -4.86 4.65 8.47
CA VAL A 43 -5.88 4.25 7.50
C VAL A 43 -6.21 2.78 7.63
N ALA A 44 -5.20 1.91 7.70
CA ALA A 44 -5.39 0.47 7.86
C ALA A 44 -6.23 0.11 9.10
N LEU A 45 -6.00 0.79 10.22
CA LEU A 45 -6.81 0.62 11.43
C LEU A 45 -8.25 1.11 11.23
N LYS A 46 -8.45 2.28 10.63
CA LYS A 46 -9.79 2.84 10.38
C LYS A 46 -10.63 1.99 9.44
N THR A 47 -9.99 1.33 8.47
CA THR A 47 -10.66 0.51 7.45
C THR A 47 -10.66 -0.99 7.82
N GLY A 48 -10.07 -1.39 8.94
CA GLY A 48 -9.89 -2.81 9.29
C GLY A 48 -9.05 -3.59 8.28
N THR A 49 -8.18 -2.92 7.53
CA THR A 49 -7.34 -3.54 6.50
C THR A 49 -6.10 -4.18 7.14
N ASN A 50 -5.96 -5.49 6.95
CA ASN A 50 -4.78 -6.21 7.44
C ASN A 50 -3.59 -5.96 6.50
N ILE A 51 -2.54 -5.32 7.01
CA ILE A 51 -1.23 -5.21 6.35
C ILE A 51 -0.29 -6.22 6.99
N TYR A 52 0.23 -7.16 6.18
CA TYR A 52 1.14 -8.20 6.65
C TYR A 52 2.60 -7.82 6.54
N ALA A 53 2.95 -7.04 5.52
CA ALA A 53 4.31 -6.57 5.30
C ALA A 53 4.31 -5.27 4.49
N TRP A 54 5.36 -4.47 4.66
CA TRP A 54 5.59 -3.28 3.86
C TRP A 54 7.09 -3.00 3.72
N ALA A 55 7.45 -2.29 2.65
CA ALA A 55 8.80 -1.74 2.44
C ALA A 55 8.69 -0.35 1.82
N LEU A 56 9.46 0.61 2.34
CA LEU A 56 9.45 2.01 1.88
C LEU A 56 10.84 2.44 1.41
N MET A 57 10.96 2.66 0.10
CA MET A 57 12.13 3.21 -0.56
C MET A 57 11.86 4.68 -0.90
N THR A 58 12.89 5.42 -1.29
CA THR A 58 12.77 6.87 -1.56
C THR A 58 11.75 7.19 -2.65
N ASN A 59 11.64 6.36 -3.69
CA ASN A 59 10.76 6.61 -4.85
C ASN A 59 9.66 5.57 -5.06
N HIS A 60 9.54 4.57 -4.18
CA HIS A 60 8.48 3.57 -4.27
C HIS A 60 8.25 2.85 -2.94
N ALA A 61 7.08 2.25 -2.79
CA ALA A 61 6.71 1.43 -1.64
C ALA A 61 6.04 0.15 -2.09
N HIS A 62 6.21 -0.91 -1.30
CA HIS A 62 5.52 -2.18 -1.46
C HIS A 62 4.67 -2.44 -0.21
N ILE A 63 3.44 -2.88 -0.40
CA ILE A 63 2.50 -3.18 0.68
C ILE A 63 1.85 -4.52 0.36
N LEU A 64 1.93 -5.46 1.29
CA LEU A 64 1.19 -6.72 1.23
C LEU A 64 0.00 -6.62 2.17
N LEU A 65 -1.20 -6.61 1.61
CA LEU A 65 -2.44 -6.46 2.37
C LEU A 65 -3.47 -7.53 2.01
N LYS A 66 -4.44 -7.73 2.89
CA LYS A 66 -5.63 -8.56 2.64
C LYS A 66 -6.82 -7.67 2.30
N SER A 67 -7.54 -7.99 1.23
CA SER A 67 -8.85 -7.38 1.00
C SER A 67 -9.83 -7.73 2.12
N GLY A 68 -10.68 -6.76 2.46
CA GLY A 68 -11.73 -6.92 3.46
C GLY A 68 -12.85 -7.87 3.01
N GLN A 69 -13.87 -7.99 3.84
CA GLN A 69 -15.14 -8.63 3.48
C GLN A 69 -15.81 -7.80 2.36
N PRO A 70 -16.64 -8.40 1.49
CA PRO A 70 -17.29 -7.65 0.44
C PRO A 70 -18.26 -6.63 1.07
N GLY A 71 -18.18 -5.36 0.65
CA GLY A 71 -19.08 -4.30 1.12
C GLY A 71 -18.65 -3.51 2.37
N SER A 72 -17.38 -3.61 2.78
CA SER A 72 -16.77 -2.73 3.80
C SER A 72 -16.33 -1.38 3.23
#